data_AF-A0A352FSY5-F1
#
_entry.id   AF-A0A352FSY5-F1
#
_cell.length_a   1.000
_cell.length_b   1.000
_cell.length_c   1.000
_cell.angle_alpha   90.00
_cell.angle_beta   90.00
_cell.angle_gamma   90.00
#
_symmetry.space_group_name_H-M   'P 1'
#
loop_
_entity.id
_entity.type
_entity.pdbx_description
1 polymer ?
#
loop_
_entity_poly.entity_id
_entity_poly.type
_entity_poly.pdbx_seq_one_letter_code
_entity_poly.pdbx_strand_id
1 'polypeptide(L)'
;MKTAASKSTAKLTQDQRILHVLNRLGFGARPGDVERVKAIGVDKYIEQQLSPDKIDDAASEAKLQNLETLRMPTAELYEKYPQPGQLLKQLQKRNDLPADLAVARDNRVKGGANAAGAKTAKTGDAVSSEMQTSTDPNAKPSNPAADQNPLNNPQYRQAIMAYFKENNLRPAQFLTGELQMSRILRAVYSERQLQEVMVDFWTNHFNVYAAKGADRWLLTSYDRDTIRPHTLGKFYDLLLADAQSPAMLFYLDNFQSVSPNAQPPQQRPGAARGPLANLRMSNNPQQQRPQQQQQRRGINENYARELMELHTLGVDG
;
A
#
# COMPACT_ATOMS: atom_id res chain seq x y z
N MET A 1 21.15 -52.64 -19.47
CA MET A 1 21.61 -51.69 -18.42
C MET A 1 22.10 -50.41 -19.10
N LYS A 2 21.35 -49.31 -19.00
CA LYS A 2 21.84 -47.97 -19.41
C LYS A 2 22.47 -47.33 -18.18
N THR A 3 23.78 -47.11 -18.23
CA THR A 3 24.53 -46.38 -17.20
C THR A 3 24.10 -44.93 -17.19
N ALA A 4 23.49 -44.48 -16.08
CA ALA A 4 23.20 -43.08 -15.84
C ALA A 4 24.53 -42.35 -15.60
N ALA A 5 24.94 -41.51 -16.55
CA ALA A 5 26.09 -40.62 -16.36
C ALA A 5 25.74 -39.58 -15.30
N SER A 6 26.42 -39.65 -14.15
CA SER A 6 26.44 -38.61 -13.12
C SER A 6 26.98 -37.31 -13.73
N LYS A 7 26.10 -36.33 -13.99
CA LYS A 7 26.52 -34.97 -14.37
C LYS A 7 27.22 -34.35 -13.17
N SER A 8 28.55 -34.24 -13.20
CA SER A 8 29.28 -33.40 -12.26
C SER A 8 28.84 -31.94 -12.46
N THR A 9 28.23 -31.32 -11.47
CA THR A 9 27.93 -29.89 -11.47
C THR A 9 29.24 -29.12 -11.54
N ALA A 10 29.47 -28.43 -12.67
CA ALA A 10 30.64 -27.59 -12.84
C ALA A 10 30.67 -26.49 -11.77
N LYS A 11 31.81 -26.32 -11.10
CA LYS A 11 31.99 -25.24 -10.11
C LYS A 11 31.94 -23.89 -10.84
N LEU A 12 31.14 -22.96 -10.32
CA LEU A 12 31.01 -21.60 -10.85
C LEU A 12 32.37 -20.89 -10.86
N THR A 13 32.64 -20.11 -11.91
CA THR A 13 33.78 -19.19 -11.95
C THR A 13 33.62 -18.09 -10.91
N GLN A 14 34.70 -17.35 -10.60
CA GLN A 14 34.64 -16.25 -9.63
C GLN A 14 33.61 -15.18 -10.05
N ASP A 15 33.63 -14.74 -11.30
CA ASP A 15 32.70 -13.73 -11.80
C ASP A 15 31.25 -14.25 -11.81
N GLN A 16 31.03 -15.55 -12.11
CA GLN A 16 29.72 -16.18 -12.00
C GLN A 16 29.22 -16.23 -10.55
N ARG A 17 30.09 -16.49 -9.57
CA ARG A 17 29.73 -16.44 -8.15
C ARG A 17 29.35 -15.04 -7.71
N ILE A 18 30.11 -14.02 -8.14
CA ILE A 18 29.83 -12.62 -7.83
C ILE A 18 28.46 -12.22 -8.38
N LEU A 19 28.21 -12.49 -9.67
CA LEU A 19 26.91 -12.21 -10.30
C LEU A 19 25.77 -12.97 -9.62
N HIS A 20 25.98 -14.22 -9.24
CA HIS A 20 24.98 -14.99 -8.51
C HIS A 20 24.63 -14.32 -7.18
N VAL A 21 25.62 -13.88 -6.40
CA VAL A 21 25.40 -13.21 -5.12
C VAL A 21 24.69 -11.86 -5.30
N LEU A 22 25.10 -11.04 -6.28
CA LEU A 22 24.44 -9.76 -6.57
C LEU A 22 22.98 -9.92 -7.00
N ASN A 23 22.65 -10.99 -7.74
CA ASN A 23 21.27 -11.31 -8.13
C ASN A 23 20.44 -11.92 -7.00
N ARG A 24 21.06 -12.49 -5.96
CA ARG A 24 20.36 -13.16 -4.85
C ARG A 24 20.20 -12.28 -3.63
N LEU A 25 21.14 -11.37 -3.40
CA LEU A 25 21.14 -10.43 -2.27
C LEU A 25 20.82 -8.99 -2.69
N GLY A 26 20.29 -8.80 -3.88
CA GLY A 26 19.97 -7.48 -4.43
C GLY A 26 19.11 -7.58 -5.68
N PHE A 27 18.87 -6.45 -6.32
CA PHE A 27 18.09 -6.38 -7.57
C PHE A 27 18.92 -6.71 -8.83
N GLY A 28 20.10 -7.29 -8.63
CA GLY A 28 21.09 -7.58 -9.66
C GLY A 28 22.27 -6.61 -9.68
N ALA A 29 23.24 -6.90 -10.54
CA ALA A 29 24.48 -6.13 -10.63
C ALA A 29 24.25 -4.76 -11.31
N ARG A 30 24.64 -3.67 -10.64
CA ARG A 30 24.71 -2.32 -11.22
C ARG A 30 26.11 -2.07 -11.79
N PRO A 31 26.30 -1.04 -12.63
CA PRO A 31 27.62 -0.68 -13.12
C PRO A 31 28.64 -0.49 -11.98
N GLY A 32 29.75 -1.23 -12.02
CA GLY A 32 30.81 -1.20 -11.00
C GLY A 32 30.63 -2.18 -9.83
N ASP A 33 29.46 -2.81 -9.66
CA ASP A 33 29.23 -3.72 -8.53
C ASP A 33 30.11 -4.98 -8.62
N VAL A 34 30.31 -5.53 -9.83
CA VAL A 34 31.13 -6.74 -10.02
C VAL A 34 32.58 -6.47 -9.64
N GLU A 35 33.14 -5.36 -10.12
CA GLU A 35 34.51 -4.93 -9.84
C GLU A 35 34.69 -4.67 -8.34
N ARG A 36 33.72 -4.01 -7.71
CA ARG A 36 33.72 -3.75 -6.27
C ARG A 36 33.71 -5.02 -5.45
N VAL A 37 32.80 -5.96 -5.74
CA VAL A 37 32.72 -7.24 -5.02
C VAL A 37 33.98 -8.08 -5.28
N LYS A 38 34.56 -8.01 -6.48
CA LYS A 38 35.84 -8.66 -6.79
C LYS A 38 36.99 -8.11 -5.94
N ALA A 39 37.01 -6.79 -5.68
CA ALA A 39 38.04 -6.14 -4.87
C ALA A 39 37.90 -6.46 -3.37
N ILE A 40 36.69 -6.44 -2.81
CA ILE A 40 36.47 -6.70 -1.37
C ILE A 40 36.35 -8.19 -1.04
N GLY A 41 35.95 -9.02 -2.00
CA GLY A 41 35.64 -10.43 -1.83
C GLY A 41 34.16 -10.68 -1.50
N VAL A 42 33.64 -11.81 -1.98
CA VAL A 42 32.22 -12.19 -1.81
C VAL A 42 31.81 -12.28 -0.34
N ASP A 43 32.63 -12.89 0.51
CA ASP A 43 32.26 -13.14 1.91
C ASP A 43 32.12 -11.81 2.68
N LYS A 44 33.03 -10.87 2.46
CA LYS A 44 32.94 -9.51 3.04
C LYS A 44 31.72 -8.74 2.52
N TYR A 45 31.38 -8.88 1.23
CA TYR A 45 30.17 -8.28 0.68
C TYR A 45 28.91 -8.81 1.39
N ILE A 46 28.83 -10.13 1.60
CA ILE A 46 27.70 -10.75 2.31
C ILE A 46 27.62 -10.23 3.76
N GLU A 47 28.74 -10.19 4.48
CA GLU A 47 28.80 -9.66 5.85
C GLU A 47 28.34 -8.20 5.93
N GLN A 48 28.72 -7.36 4.95
CA GLN A 48 28.23 -5.98 4.86
C GLN A 48 26.72 -5.93 4.69
N GLN A 49 26.16 -6.71 3.75
CA GLN A 49 24.73 -6.73 3.47
C GLN A 49 23.89 -7.23 4.66
N LEU A 50 24.44 -8.10 5.50
CA LEU A 50 23.83 -8.57 6.75
C LEU A 50 23.89 -7.53 7.89
N SER A 51 24.63 -6.43 7.71
CA SER A 51 24.78 -5.34 8.68
C SER A 51 24.48 -3.98 8.02
N PRO A 52 23.23 -3.71 7.58
CA PRO A 52 22.90 -2.52 6.79
C PRO A 52 23.21 -1.20 7.50
N ASP A 53 23.13 -1.15 8.83
CA ASP A 53 23.46 0.05 9.62
C ASP A 53 24.94 0.46 9.51
N LYS A 54 25.81 -0.46 9.08
CA LYS A 54 27.24 -0.19 8.83
C LYS A 54 27.53 0.26 7.40
N ILE A 55 26.53 0.23 6.51
CA ILE A 55 26.65 0.67 5.13
C ILE A 55 26.19 2.13 5.04
N ASP A 56 27.08 3.00 4.54
CA ASP A 56 26.72 4.37 4.17
C ASP A 56 25.72 4.35 3.02
N ASP A 57 24.60 5.04 3.22
CA ASP A 57 23.52 5.14 2.24
C ASP A 57 23.14 6.59 1.91
N ALA A 58 24.05 7.54 2.16
CA ALA A 58 23.81 8.97 1.96
C ALA A 58 23.36 9.32 0.53
N ALA A 59 23.87 8.62 -0.49
CA ALA A 59 23.48 8.85 -1.88
C ALA A 59 22.00 8.51 -2.14
N SER A 60 21.53 7.40 -1.58
CA SER A 60 20.12 6.99 -1.61
C SER A 60 19.25 7.99 -0.83
N GLU A 61 19.67 8.35 0.40
CA GLU A 61 18.96 9.32 1.22
C GLU A 61 18.84 10.69 0.55
N ALA A 62 19.88 11.15 -0.16
CA ALA A 62 19.83 12.38 -0.94
C ALA A 62 18.78 12.35 -2.05
N LYS A 63 18.56 11.20 -2.70
CA LYS A 63 17.51 11.03 -3.72
C LYS A 63 16.11 11.04 -3.11
N LEU A 64 15.99 10.57 -1.87
CA LEU A 64 14.73 10.47 -1.12
C LEU A 64 14.34 11.77 -0.41
N GLN A 65 15.21 12.78 -0.35
CA GLN A 65 14.92 14.07 0.32
C GLN A 65 13.63 14.72 -0.19
N ASN A 66 13.36 14.61 -1.49
CA ASN A 66 12.19 15.25 -2.13
C ASN A 66 10.88 14.45 -2.01
N LEU A 67 10.91 13.28 -1.39
CA LEU A 67 9.71 12.46 -1.13
C LEU A 67 9.23 12.73 0.29
N GLU A 68 8.66 13.92 0.48
CA GLU A 68 8.31 14.46 1.80
C GLU A 68 7.33 13.54 2.56
N THR A 69 6.41 12.88 1.85
CA THR A 69 5.38 12.03 2.48
C THR A 69 5.98 10.89 3.28
N LEU A 70 7.18 10.42 2.92
CA LEU A 70 7.91 9.36 3.63
C LEU A 70 8.24 9.73 5.08
N ARG A 71 8.44 11.02 5.36
CA ARG A 71 8.87 11.52 6.68
C ARG A 71 7.75 12.19 7.46
N MET A 72 6.59 12.42 6.84
CA MET A 72 5.45 13.03 7.52
C MET A 72 4.84 12.07 8.55
N PRO A 73 4.33 12.58 9.69
CA PRO A 73 3.47 11.83 10.59
C PRO A 73 2.10 11.59 9.94
N THR A 74 1.46 10.47 10.30
CA THR A 74 0.15 10.07 9.77
C THR A 74 -0.93 11.15 9.89
N ALA A 75 -0.93 11.92 10.99
CA ALA A 75 -1.90 13.00 11.20
C ALA A 75 -1.75 14.11 10.14
N GLU A 76 -0.52 14.47 9.81
CA GLU A 76 -0.23 15.47 8.78
C GLU A 76 -0.60 14.93 7.38
N LEU A 77 -0.33 13.65 7.10
CA LEU A 77 -0.77 13.01 5.85
C LEU A 77 -2.29 13.07 5.70
N TYR A 78 -3.04 12.84 6.79
CA TYR A 78 -4.50 12.91 6.78
C TYR A 78 -5.02 14.31 6.45
N GLU A 79 -4.38 15.33 7.00
CA GLU A 79 -4.77 16.73 6.80
C GLU A 79 -4.40 17.24 5.40
N LYS A 80 -3.16 16.98 4.94
CA LYS A 80 -2.65 17.50 3.67
C LYS A 80 -3.07 16.69 2.44
N TYR A 81 -3.41 15.41 2.62
CA TYR A 81 -3.74 14.51 1.50
C TYR A 81 -5.14 13.89 1.61
N PRO A 82 -6.20 14.71 1.71
CA PRO A 82 -7.55 14.21 1.94
C PRO A 82 -8.10 13.44 0.73
N GLN A 83 -9.03 12.52 0.98
CA GLN A 83 -9.84 11.96 -0.11
C GLN A 83 -10.94 12.94 -0.49
N PRO A 84 -11.15 13.22 -1.79
CA PRO A 84 -12.17 14.17 -2.24
C PRO A 84 -13.56 13.90 -1.65
N GLY A 85 -13.98 12.63 -1.61
CA GLY A 85 -15.28 12.26 -1.04
C GLY A 85 -15.41 12.52 0.47
N GLN A 86 -14.34 12.36 1.25
CA GLN A 86 -14.36 12.67 2.69
C GLN A 86 -14.32 14.17 2.92
N LEU A 87 -13.47 14.88 2.18
CA LEU A 87 -13.36 16.32 2.25
C LEU A 87 -14.73 16.97 2.01
N LEU A 88 -15.42 16.60 0.93
CA LEU A 88 -16.74 17.15 0.62
C LEU A 88 -17.76 16.88 1.73
N LYS A 89 -17.76 15.69 2.33
CA LYS A 89 -18.62 15.36 3.47
C LYS A 89 -18.26 16.18 4.71
N GLN A 90 -16.98 16.43 4.95
CA GLN A 90 -16.52 17.23 6.10
C GLN A 90 -16.89 18.70 5.92
N LEU A 91 -16.65 19.28 4.75
CA LEU A 91 -17.03 20.66 4.42
C LEU A 91 -18.54 20.85 4.52
N GLN A 92 -19.33 19.91 4.01
CA GLN A 92 -20.78 19.95 4.14
C GLN A 92 -21.22 19.91 5.61
N LYS A 93 -20.63 19.05 6.43
CA LYS A 93 -20.97 18.97 7.87
C LYS A 93 -20.61 20.24 8.64
N ARG A 94 -19.60 20.98 8.18
CA ARG A 94 -19.18 22.25 8.77
C ARG A 94 -19.94 23.46 8.19
N ASN A 95 -20.80 23.25 7.20
CA ASN A 95 -21.43 24.31 6.40
C ASN A 95 -20.43 25.21 5.65
N ASP A 96 -19.24 24.68 5.34
CA ASP A 96 -18.13 25.38 4.67
C ASP A 96 -17.96 24.91 3.20
N LEU A 97 -18.93 24.20 2.63
CA LEU A 97 -18.82 23.66 1.27
C LEU A 97 -18.99 24.78 0.22
N PRO A 98 -17.95 25.10 -0.58
CA PRO A 98 -18.06 26.10 -1.64
C PRO A 98 -19.12 25.75 -2.69
N ALA A 99 -19.78 26.75 -3.26
CA ALA A 99 -20.92 26.56 -4.16
C ALA A 99 -20.53 25.82 -5.45
N ASP A 100 -19.36 26.10 -6.01
CA ASP A 100 -18.78 25.42 -7.17
C ASP A 100 -18.53 23.92 -6.89
N LEU A 101 -18.02 23.59 -5.70
CA LEU A 101 -17.83 22.20 -5.26
C LEU A 101 -19.15 21.48 -4.98
N ALA A 102 -20.17 22.18 -4.46
CA ALA A 102 -21.50 21.62 -4.25
C ALA A 102 -22.16 21.23 -5.59
N VAL A 103 -22.10 22.12 -6.59
CA VAL A 103 -22.59 21.86 -7.95
C VAL A 103 -21.84 20.70 -8.60
N ALA A 104 -20.51 20.69 -8.49
CA ALA A 104 -19.68 19.60 -9.00
C ALA A 104 -20.03 18.24 -8.37
N ARG A 105 -20.25 18.20 -7.05
CA ARG A 105 -20.69 16.99 -6.33
C ARG A 105 -22.03 16.50 -6.84
N ASP A 106 -23.01 17.39 -6.97
CA ASP A 106 -24.38 17.03 -7.39
C ASP A 106 -24.40 16.49 -8.81
N ASN A 107 -23.60 17.07 -9.69
CA ASN A 107 -23.43 16.56 -11.06
C ASN A 107 -22.82 15.14 -11.07
N ARG A 108 -21.87 14.84 -10.16
CA ARG A 108 -21.31 13.49 -9.99
C ARG A 108 -22.34 12.50 -9.44
N VAL A 109 -23.13 12.89 -8.44
CA VAL A 109 -24.16 12.02 -7.85
C VAL A 109 -25.25 11.69 -8.88
N LYS A 110 -25.73 12.70 -9.61
CA LYS A 110 -26.71 12.53 -10.69
C LYS A 110 -26.18 11.62 -11.81
N GLY A 111 -24.93 11.81 -12.24
CA GLY A 111 -24.30 10.93 -13.22
C GLY A 111 -24.14 9.48 -12.72
N GLY A 112 -23.72 9.30 -11.46
CA GLY A 112 -23.57 7.97 -10.86
C GLY A 112 -24.88 7.22 -10.67
N ALA A 113 -25.96 7.91 -10.31
CA ALA A 113 -27.30 7.35 -10.20
C ALA A 113 -27.81 6.86 -11.58
N ASN A 114 -27.54 7.62 -12.64
CA ASN A 114 -27.90 7.25 -14.01
C ASN A 114 -27.13 6.01 -14.51
N ALA A 115 -25.84 5.85 -14.15
CA ALA A 115 -25.07 4.64 -14.48
C ALA A 115 -25.49 3.40 -13.66
N ALA A 116 -25.91 3.58 -12.40
CA ALA A 116 -26.41 2.49 -11.57
C ALA A 116 -27.73 1.92 -12.12
N GLY A 117 -28.65 2.80 -12.56
CA GLY A 117 -29.92 2.39 -13.19
C GLY A 117 -29.73 1.61 -14.49
N ALA A 118 -28.70 1.93 -15.28
CA ALA A 118 -28.37 1.24 -16.52
C ALA A 118 -27.79 -0.18 -16.31
N LYS A 119 -27.12 -0.45 -15.18
CA LYS A 119 -26.55 -1.78 -14.87
C LYS A 119 -27.57 -2.76 -14.34
N THR A 120 -28.63 -2.30 -13.67
CA THR A 120 -29.74 -3.15 -13.19
C THR A 120 -30.60 -3.76 -14.29
N ALA A 121 -30.48 -3.31 -15.54
CA ALA A 121 -31.23 -3.85 -16.68
C ALA A 121 -30.53 -5.03 -17.40
N LYS A 122 -29.31 -5.43 -17.00
CA LYS A 122 -28.49 -6.43 -17.71
C LYS A 122 -27.92 -7.56 -16.83
N THR A 123 -28.65 -7.99 -15.79
CA THR A 123 -28.27 -9.17 -15.01
C THR A 123 -29.36 -10.24 -15.11
N GLY A 124 -29.38 -10.91 -16.25
CA GLY A 124 -29.85 -12.29 -16.41
C GLY A 124 -28.70 -13.07 -17.03
N ASP A 125 -28.22 -14.08 -16.32
CA ASP A 125 -27.24 -15.11 -16.70
C ASP A 125 -25.78 -14.70 -17.01
N ALA A 126 -24.87 -15.08 -16.12
CA ALA A 126 -23.83 -16.11 -16.37
C ALA A 126 -22.66 -16.02 -15.39
N VAL A 127 -22.20 -17.21 -14.98
CA VAL A 127 -21.07 -17.52 -14.09
C VAL A 127 -19.86 -17.92 -14.94
N SER A 128 -18.65 -17.61 -14.44
CA SER A 128 -17.32 -18.25 -14.71
C SER A 128 -16.38 -17.63 -15.75
N SER A 129 -15.17 -17.31 -15.26
CA SER A 129 -13.81 -17.47 -15.83
C SER A 129 -13.56 -17.27 -17.34
N GLU A 130 -12.67 -16.33 -17.70
CA GLU A 130 -11.38 -16.61 -18.38
C GLU A 130 -10.62 -15.32 -18.73
N MET A 131 -9.31 -15.34 -18.48
CA MET A 131 -8.36 -14.28 -18.82
C MET A 131 -7.85 -14.53 -20.25
N GLN A 132 -8.42 -13.84 -21.24
CA GLN A 132 -7.90 -13.86 -22.62
C GLN A 132 -6.89 -12.74 -22.84
N THR A 133 -5.68 -13.14 -23.19
CA THR A 133 -4.59 -12.32 -23.72
C THR A 133 -4.90 -11.89 -25.15
N SER A 134 -4.90 -10.59 -25.44
CA SER A 134 -4.90 -10.08 -26.82
C SER A 134 -3.55 -9.44 -27.15
N THR A 135 -2.90 -10.04 -28.14
CA THR A 135 -1.70 -9.57 -28.85
C THR A 135 -2.10 -8.63 -30.00
N ASP A 136 -1.84 -7.33 -29.88
CA ASP A 136 -1.48 -6.44 -30.99
C ASP A 136 -0.82 -5.15 -30.45
N PRO A 137 0.46 -4.83 -30.75
CA PRO A 137 1.17 -3.70 -30.15
C PRO A 137 0.89 -2.32 -30.78
N ASN A 138 0.07 -2.20 -31.84
CA ASN A 138 -0.03 -0.91 -32.57
C ASN A 138 -1.44 -0.40 -32.93
N ALA A 139 -2.49 -0.95 -32.32
CA ALA A 139 -3.81 -0.35 -32.39
C ALA A 139 -4.00 0.63 -31.21
N LYS A 140 -4.02 1.94 -31.48
CA LYS A 140 -4.58 2.91 -30.51
C LYS A 140 -6.09 2.63 -30.37
N PRO A 141 -6.61 2.22 -29.21
CA PRO A 141 -8.04 2.18 -29.02
C PRO A 141 -8.50 3.59 -28.65
N SER A 142 -8.86 4.39 -29.65
CA SER A 142 -9.76 5.52 -29.41
C SER A 142 -11.14 4.93 -29.11
N ASN A 143 -11.41 4.66 -27.83
CA ASN A 143 -12.67 4.11 -27.39
C ASN A 143 -13.65 5.26 -27.05
N PRO A 144 -14.66 5.57 -27.88
CA PRO A 144 -15.59 6.68 -27.64
C PRO A 144 -16.48 6.45 -26.40
N ALA A 145 -16.48 5.23 -25.85
CA ALA A 145 -17.20 4.86 -24.64
C ALA A 145 -16.52 5.35 -23.34
N ALA A 146 -15.25 5.78 -23.38
CA ALA A 146 -14.56 6.33 -22.21
C ALA A 146 -15.02 7.77 -21.86
N ASP A 147 -15.56 8.50 -22.85
CA ASP A 147 -16.11 9.85 -22.69
C ASP A 147 -17.51 9.87 -22.06
N GLN A 148 -18.19 8.71 -21.98
CA GLN A 148 -19.52 8.59 -21.38
C GLN A 148 -19.53 7.91 -20.01
N ASN A 149 -18.37 7.78 -19.34
CA ASN A 149 -18.36 7.31 -17.96
C ASN A 149 -18.79 8.48 -17.05
N PRO A 150 -19.95 8.43 -16.35
CA PRO A 150 -20.35 9.51 -15.45
C PRO A 150 -19.47 9.66 -14.21
N LEU A 151 -18.52 8.75 -13.97
CA LEU A 151 -17.42 8.95 -13.03
C LEU A 151 -16.32 9.89 -13.58
N ASN A 152 -16.26 10.06 -14.90
CA ASN A 152 -15.28 10.90 -15.60
C ASN A 152 -15.85 12.32 -15.76
N ASN A 153 -16.12 12.99 -14.65
CA ASN A 153 -16.61 14.36 -14.66
C ASN A 153 -15.41 15.35 -14.63
N PRO A 154 -15.02 15.96 -15.77
CA PRO A 154 -13.87 16.86 -15.83
C PRO A 154 -14.08 18.13 -14.98
N GLN A 155 -15.31 18.65 -14.91
CA GLN A 155 -15.65 19.81 -14.07
C GLN A 155 -15.45 19.48 -12.59
N TYR A 156 -15.88 18.29 -12.15
CA TYR A 156 -15.65 17.84 -10.78
C TYR A 156 -14.17 17.71 -10.45
N ARG A 157 -13.38 17.11 -11.35
CA ARG A 157 -11.93 16.99 -11.18
C ARG A 157 -11.27 18.36 -11.11
N GLN A 158 -11.66 19.28 -11.98
CA GLN A 158 -11.12 20.64 -12.02
C GLN A 158 -11.44 21.42 -10.74
N ALA A 159 -12.69 21.39 -10.27
CA ALA A 159 -13.10 22.08 -9.06
C ALA A 159 -12.39 21.52 -7.81
N ILE A 160 -12.27 20.20 -7.69
CA ILE A 160 -11.50 19.57 -6.60
C ILE A 160 -10.03 19.95 -6.64
N MET A 161 -9.40 19.96 -7.83
CA MET A 161 -8.00 20.33 -7.96
C MET A 161 -7.76 21.81 -7.68
N ALA A 162 -8.68 22.69 -8.08
CA ALA A 162 -8.63 24.11 -7.75
C ALA A 162 -8.70 24.32 -6.23
N TYR A 163 -9.68 23.70 -5.58
CA TYR A 163 -9.80 23.74 -4.12
C TYR A 163 -8.53 23.21 -3.42
N PHE A 164 -7.95 22.12 -3.93
CA PHE A 164 -6.73 21.55 -3.37
C PHE A 164 -5.57 22.55 -3.47
N LYS A 165 -5.40 23.18 -4.63
CA LYS A 165 -4.35 24.18 -4.85
C LYS A 165 -4.52 25.39 -3.93
N GLU A 166 -5.73 25.92 -3.80
CA GLU A 166 -6.02 27.09 -2.95
C GLU A 166 -5.79 26.81 -1.46
N ASN A 167 -6.02 25.57 -1.01
CA ASN A 167 -5.90 25.17 0.38
C ASN A 167 -4.58 24.45 0.71
N ASN A 168 -3.61 24.46 -0.21
CA ASN A 168 -2.33 23.74 -0.06
C ASN A 168 -2.49 22.23 0.26
N LEU A 169 -3.51 21.61 -0.33
CA LEU A 169 -3.79 20.18 -0.23
C LEU A 169 -3.28 19.47 -1.49
N ARG A 170 -3.02 18.17 -1.37
CA ARG A 170 -2.64 17.32 -2.49
C ARG A 170 -3.53 16.09 -2.59
N PRO A 171 -3.68 15.50 -3.79
CA PRO A 171 -4.36 14.24 -3.93
C PRO A 171 -3.71 13.12 -3.13
N ALA A 172 -4.56 12.41 -2.41
CA ALA A 172 -4.35 11.10 -1.82
C ALA A 172 -3.39 10.16 -2.58
N GLN A 173 -3.44 10.15 -3.91
CA GLN A 173 -2.64 9.30 -4.80
C GLN A 173 -1.13 9.59 -4.74
N PHE A 174 -0.73 10.81 -4.34
CA PHE A 174 0.68 11.15 -4.17
C PHE A 174 1.36 10.28 -3.09
N LEU A 175 0.62 9.87 -2.06
CA LEU A 175 1.16 9.04 -0.98
C LEU A 175 1.71 7.71 -1.50
N THR A 176 0.88 6.99 -2.28
CA THR A 176 1.26 5.72 -2.87
C THR A 176 2.31 5.90 -3.97
N GLY A 177 2.23 6.99 -4.74
CA GLY A 177 3.18 7.29 -5.80
C GLY A 177 4.59 7.56 -5.26
N GLU A 178 4.72 8.36 -4.21
CA GLU A 178 6.01 8.61 -3.55
C GLU A 178 6.56 7.34 -2.90
N LEU A 179 5.72 6.54 -2.24
CA LEU A 179 6.17 5.27 -1.67
C LEU A 179 6.72 4.31 -2.74
N GLN A 180 6.03 4.17 -3.88
CA GLN A 180 6.51 3.39 -5.03
C GLN A 180 7.82 3.95 -5.60
N MET A 181 7.91 5.27 -5.79
CA MET A 181 9.13 5.93 -6.25
C MET A 181 10.29 5.66 -5.31
N SER A 182 10.04 5.65 -4.00
CA SER A 182 11.04 5.37 -2.99
C SER A 182 11.64 3.96 -3.10
N ARG A 183 10.85 2.96 -3.52
CA ARG A 183 11.34 1.59 -3.75
C ARG A 183 12.28 1.54 -4.95
N ILE A 184 11.90 2.19 -6.06
CA ILE A 184 12.74 2.27 -7.26
C ILE A 184 14.05 3.01 -6.96
N LEU A 185 13.97 4.14 -6.26
CA LEU A 185 15.16 4.92 -5.90
C LEU A 185 16.10 4.10 -5.03
N ARG A 186 15.61 3.37 -4.02
CA ARG A 186 16.47 2.54 -3.18
C ARG A 186 17.01 1.33 -3.93
N ALA A 187 16.24 0.69 -4.81
CA ALA A 187 16.75 -0.39 -5.65
C ALA A 187 17.95 0.06 -6.51
N VAL A 188 17.90 1.29 -7.04
CA VAL A 188 18.97 1.84 -7.89
C VAL A 188 20.15 2.37 -7.06
N TYR A 189 19.88 3.20 -6.05
CA TYR A 189 20.89 4.00 -5.38
C TYR A 189 21.33 3.47 -4.02
N SER A 190 20.56 2.59 -3.38
CA SER A 190 20.93 2.09 -2.05
C SER A 190 22.06 1.08 -2.13
N GLU A 191 23.02 1.22 -1.23
CA GLU A 191 24.07 0.21 -1.03
C GLU A 191 23.61 -0.93 -0.12
N ARG A 192 22.43 -0.79 0.52
CA ARG A 192 21.80 -1.77 1.41
C ARG A 192 20.88 -2.71 0.64
N GLN A 193 21.36 -3.25 -0.48
CA GLN A 193 20.58 -4.03 -1.45
C GLN A 193 19.79 -5.19 -0.81
N LEU A 194 20.40 -5.96 0.10
CA LEU A 194 19.72 -7.06 0.76
C LEU A 194 18.57 -6.56 1.64
N GLN A 195 18.78 -5.47 2.37
CA GLN A 195 17.72 -4.87 3.19
C GLN A 195 16.52 -4.49 2.30
N GLU A 196 16.75 -3.88 1.16
CA GLU A 196 15.68 -3.45 0.24
C GLU A 196 14.91 -4.62 -0.38
N VAL A 197 15.60 -5.69 -0.77
CA VAL A 197 14.95 -6.93 -1.22
C VAL A 197 14.10 -7.54 -0.10
N MET A 198 14.59 -7.53 1.14
CA MET A 198 13.84 -8.04 2.29
C MET A 198 12.65 -7.14 2.64
N VAL A 199 12.74 -5.82 2.46
CA VAL A 199 11.59 -4.92 2.60
C VAL A 199 10.52 -5.29 1.56
N ASP A 200 10.89 -5.50 0.30
CA ASP A 200 9.96 -5.94 -0.76
C ASP A 200 9.32 -7.29 -0.41
N PHE A 201 10.11 -8.27 0.04
CA PHE A 201 9.62 -9.57 0.48
C PHE A 201 8.60 -9.45 1.63
N TRP A 202 8.95 -8.76 2.71
CA TRP A 202 8.10 -8.66 3.89
C TRP A 202 6.85 -7.80 3.66
N THR A 203 6.95 -6.74 2.85
CA THR A 203 5.76 -5.95 2.48
C THR A 203 4.78 -6.71 1.58
N ASN A 204 5.27 -7.65 0.78
CA ASN A 204 4.41 -8.55 0.01
C ASN A 204 3.82 -9.68 0.89
N HIS A 205 4.56 -10.13 1.90
CA HIS A 205 4.11 -11.16 2.83
C HIS A 205 3.05 -10.63 3.81
N PHE A 206 3.35 -9.53 4.50
CA PHE A 206 2.42 -8.80 5.36
C PHE A 206 1.74 -7.67 4.58
N ASN A 207 0.95 -8.04 3.58
CA ASN A 207 0.39 -7.09 2.63
C ASN A 207 -0.79 -6.28 3.21
N VAL A 208 -0.75 -4.96 3.00
CA VAL A 208 -1.85 -4.04 3.32
C VAL A 208 -2.33 -3.34 2.05
N TYR A 209 -3.62 -3.49 1.74
CA TYR A 209 -4.18 -2.92 0.52
C TYR A 209 -4.41 -1.40 0.63
N ALA A 210 -3.58 -0.61 -0.06
CA ALA A 210 -3.63 0.85 -0.02
C ALA A 210 -5.00 1.46 -0.37
N ALA A 211 -5.83 0.81 -1.20
CA ALA A 211 -7.13 1.36 -1.57
C ALA A 211 -8.24 1.07 -0.53
N LYS A 212 -7.94 0.36 0.57
CA LYS A 212 -8.87 0.14 1.67
C LYS A 212 -8.90 1.35 2.60
N GLY A 213 -9.79 2.31 2.30
CA GLY A 213 -10.19 3.36 3.25
C GLY A 213 -9.01 4.17 3.81
N ALA A 214 -8.71 3.96 5.10
CA ALA A 214 -7.67 4.68 5.83
C ALA A 214 -6.25 4.20 5.53
N ASP A 215 -6.06 2.97 5.03
CA ASP A 215 -4.74 2.34 4.89
C ASP A 215 -3.78 3.16 4.03
N ARG A 216 -4.30 3.90 3.05
CA ARG A 216 -3.50 4.80 2.21
C ARG A 216 -2.67 5.84 2.99
N TRP A 217 -3.15 6.31 4.14
CA TRP A 217 -2.40 7.24 5.00
C TRP A 217 -1.49 6.53 6.01
N LEU A 218 -1.72 5.24 6.23
CA LEU A 218 -1.00 4.41 7.19
C LEU A 218 0.19 3.69 6.55
N LEU A 219 0.13 3.47 5.23
CA LEU A 219 1.09 2.66 4.50
C LEU A 219 2.53 3.20 4.57
N THR A 220 2.69 4.52 4.58
CA THR A 220 4.01 5.14 4.67
C THR A 220 4.68 4.91 6.03
N SER A 221 3.93 5.08 7.12
CA SER A 221 4.40 4.72 8.47
C SER A 221 4.57 3.21 8.63
N TYR A 222 3.75 2.41 7.96
CA TYR A 222 3.88 0.95 7.98
C TYR A 222 5.20 0.50 7.33
N ASP A 223 5.55 1.03 6.16
CA ASP A 223 6.87 0.79 5.54
C ASP A 223 8.02 1.23 6.47
N ARG A 224 7.96 2.49 6.93
CA ARG A 224 9.05 3.15 7.66
C ARG A 224 9.26 2.60 9.08
N ASP A 225 8.18 2.42 9.83
CA ASP A 225 8.22 2.19 11.27
C ASP A 225 7.95 0.71 11.63
N THR A 226 7.22 -0.03 10.78
CA THR A 226 6.89 -1.43 11.03
C THR A 226 7.84 -2.36 10.29
N ILE A 227 7.98 -2.24 8.97
CA ILE A 227 8.68 -3.24 8.17
C ILE A 227 10.18 -3.01 8.13
N ARG A 228 10.62 -1.83 7.69
CA ARG A 228 12.04 -1.50 7.48
C ARG A 228 12.97 -1.79 8.67
N PRO A 229 12.59 -1.48 9.92
CA PRO A 229 13.47 -1.71 11.07
C PRO A 229 13.69 -3.19 11.40
N HIS A 230 12.83 -4.09 10.91
CA HIS A 230 12.80 -5.49 11.32
C HIS A 230 13.13 -6.47 10.18
N THR A 231 13.51 -6.00 9.00
CA THR A 231 13.64 -6.86 7.79
C THR A 231 14.69 -7.95 7.87
N LEU A 232 15.76 -7.73 8.64
CA LEU A 232 16.83 -8.69 8.90
C LEU A 232 16.84 -9.17 10.37
N GLY A 233 15.79 -8.82 11.13
CA GLY A 233 15.66 -9.14 12.55
C GLY A 233 15.01 -10.51 12.81
N LYS A 234 14.56 -10.72 14.04
CA LYS A 234 13.79 -11.91 14.39
C LYS A 234 12.39 -11.79 13.80
N PHE A 235 11.90 -12.89 13.23
CA PHE A 235 10.54 -12.96 12.69
C PHE A 235 9.48 -12.57 13.73
N TYR A 236 9.64 -12.99 14.98
CA TYR A 236 8.72 -12.64 16.08
C TYR A 236 8.58 -11.12 16.25
N ASP A 237 9.68 -10.38 16.20
CA ASP A 237 9.66 -8.93 16.40
C ASP A 237 8.95 -8.23 15.24
N LEU A 238 9.19 -8.67 14.01
CA LEU A 238 8.48 -8.20 12.82
C LEU A 238 6.98 -8.53 12.89
N LEU A 239 6.63 -9.78 13.22
CA LEU A 239 5.24 -10.22 13.35
C LEU A 239 4.50 -9.42 14.43
N LEU A 240 5.15 -9.17 15.57
CA LEU A 240 4.56 -8.39 16.65
C LEU A 240 4.37 -6.93 16.23
N ALA A 241 5.36 -6.33 15.56
CA ALA A 241 5.27 -4.97 15.05
C ALA A 241 4.14 -4.83 14.01
N ASP A 242 4.00 -5.81 13.11
CA ASP A 242 2.92 -5.87 12.13
C ASP A 242 1.54 -5.98 12.82
N ALA A 243 1.39 -6.93 13.74
CA ALA A 243 0.17 -7.17 14.51
C ALA A 243 -0.36 -5.92 15.22
N GLN A 244 0.55 -5.07 15.70
CA GLN A 244 0.25 -3.86 16.44
C GLN A 244 0.15 -2.62 15.55
N SER A 245 0.50 -2.74 14.26
CA SER A 245 0.55 -1.60 13.36
C SER A 245 -0.87 -1.05 13.10
N PRO A 246 -1.06 0.28 13.07
CA PRO A 246 -2.35 0.86 12.72
C PRO A 246 -2.87 0.42 11.35
N ALA A 247 -1.96 0.21 10.39
CA ALA A 247 -2.28 -0.25 9.04
C ALA A 247 -2.88 -1.66 9.06
N MET A 248 -2.22 -2.63 9.68
CA MET A 248 -2.73 -4.02 9.73
C MET A 248 -4.02 -4.13 10.55
N LEU A 249 -4.12 -3.41 11.67
CA LEU A 249 -5.32 -3.35 12.49
C LEU A 249 -6.54 -2.78 11.74
N PHE A 250 -6.31 -1.79 10.87
CA PHE A 250 -7.38 -1.25 10.02
C PHE A 250 -7.68 -2.19 8.85
N TYR A 251 -6.63 -2.70 8.19
CA TYR A 251 -6.75 -3.59 7.03
C TYR A 251 -7.53 -4.86 7.33
N LEU A 252 -7.40 -5.41 8.53
CA LEU A 252 -8.13 -6.62 8.93
C LEU A 252 -9.45 -6.35 9.65
N ASP A 253 -9.83 -5.07 9.75
CA ASP A 253 -11.01 -4.62 10.51
C ASP A 253 -10.95 -5.01 12.01
N ASN A 254 -9.75 -5.25 12.56
CA ASN A 254 -9.55 -5.59 13.98
C ASN A 254 -10.04 -4.49 14.91
N PHE A 255 -10.01 -3.23 14.45
CA PHE A 255 -10.56 -2.09 15.20
C PHE A 255 -12.09 -2.19 15.44
N GLN A 256 -12.78 -3.11 14.75
CA GLN A 256 -14.20 -3.39 14.92
C GLN A 256 -14.49 -4.53 15.91
N SER A 257 -13.45 -5.25 16.37
CA SER A 257 -13.58 -6.31 17.36
C SER A 257 -14.14 -5.79 18.67
N VAL A 258 -15.15 -6.48 19.19
CA VAL A 258 -15.81 -6.14 20.46
C VAL A 258 -16.03 -7.45 21.22
N SER A 259 -15.72 -7.45 22.51
CA SER A 259 -16.03 -8.60 23.38
C SER A 259 -17.55 -8.74 23.53
N PRO A 260 -18.11 -9.96 23.55
CA PRO A 260 -19.53 -10.18 23.83
C PRO A 260 -20.03 -9.49 25.11
N ASN A 261 -19.14 -9.29 26.09
CA ASN A 261 -19.45 -8.66 27.37
C ASN A 261 -19.05 -7.17 27.42
N ALA A 262 -18.60 -6.59 26.30
CA ALA A 262 -18.20 -5.20 26.27
C ALA A 262 -19.41 -4.28 26.44
N GLN A 263 -19.46 -3.58 27.56
CA GLN A 263 -20.41 -2.49 27.76
C GLN A 263 -19.95 -1.30 26.90
N PRO A 264 -20.82 -0.70 26.08
CA PRO A 264 -20.45 0.47 25.30
C PRO A 264 -20.01 1.58 26.27
N PRO A 265 -18.87 2.25 26.02
CA PRO A 265 -18.44 3.34 26.88
C PRO A 265 -19.55 4.39 26.93
N GLN A 266 -19.97 4.76 28.15
CA GLN A 266 -20.91 5.86 28.38
C GLN A 266 -20.36 7.08 27.66
N GLN A 267 -21.08 7.56 26.63
CA GLN A 267 -20.67 8.71 25.85
C GLN A 267 -20.55 9.90 26.79
N ARG A 268 -19.32 10.32 27.09
CA ARG A 268 -19.07 11.55 27.85
C ARG A 268 -19.56 12.72 26.99
N PRO A 269 -20.56 13.50 27.44
CA PRO A 269 -20.96 14.71 26.74
C PRO A 269 -19.75 15.64 26.60
N GLY A 270 -19.41 16.05 25.38
CA GLY A 270 -18.33 17.01 25.13
C GLY A 270 -16.93 16.44 24.88
N ALA A 271 -16.74 15.12 24.83
CA ALA A 271 -15.46 14.56 24.39
C ALA A 271 -15.27 14.83 22.88
N ALA A 272 -14.45 15.83 22.54
CA ALA A 272 -14.08 16.12 21.17
C ALA A 272 -13.43 14.89 20.53
N ARG A 273 -14.04 14.37 19.46
CA ARG A 273 -13.45 13.33 18.64
C ARG A 273 -12.18 13.89 18.00
N GLY A 274 -11.02 13.34 18.35
CA GLY A 274 -9.74 13.73 17.73
C GLY A 274 -9.76 13.60 16.20
N PRO A 275 -8.84 14.25 15.48
CA PRO A 275 -8.84 14.31 14.01
C PRO A 275 -8.88 12.93 13.35
N LEU A 276 -8.27 11.93 13.99
CA LEU A 276 -8.19 10.54 13.56
C LEU A 276 -9.49 9.73 13.79
N ALA A 277 -10.45 10.24 14.56
CA ALA A 277 -11.71 9.53 14.83
C ALA A 277 -12.54 9.26 13.57
N ASN A 278 -12.33 10.05 12.52
CA ASN A 278 -13.00 9.92 11.22
C ASN A 278 -12.28 8.95 10.26
N LEU A 279 -11.09 8.43 10.60
CA LEU A 279 -10.41 7.40 9.80
C LEU A 279 -11.25 6.13 9.64
N ARG A 280 -12.15 5.86 10.60
CA ARG A 280 -13.05 4.69 10.61
C ARG A 280 -14.12 4.70 9.52
N MET A 281 -14.22 5.76 8.71
CA MET A 281 -15.26 5.90 7.69
C MET A 281 -14.76 5.46 6.32
N SER A 282 -15.16 4.27 5.87
CA SER A 282 -14.98 3.86 4.47
C SER A 282 -15.73 4.79 3.52
N ASN A 283 -15.07 5.14 2.42
CA ASN A 283 -15.63 5.98 1.36
C ASN A 283 -16.61 5.27 0.45
N ASN A 284 -16.71 3.94 0.56
CA ASN A 284 -17.57 3.16 -0.31
C ASN A 284 -18.96 2.99 0.32
N PRO A 285 -20.03 3.59 -0.24
CA PRO A 285 -21.38 3.41 0.29
C PRO A 285 -21.86 1.95 0.23
N GLN A 286 -21.29 1.11 -0.64
CA GLN A 286 -21.52 -0.34 -0.63
C GLN A 286 -20.79 -1.10 0.50
N GLN A 287 -19.71 -0.55 1.06
CA GLN A 287 -19.04 -1.11 2.25
C GLN A 287 -19.66 -0.58 3.55
N GLN A 288 -20.52 0.43 3.48
CA GLN A 288 -21.36 0.84 4.60
C GLN A 288 -22.49 -0.19 4.73
N ARG A 289 -22.18 -1.32 5.37
CA ARG A 289 -23.20 -2.29 5.75
C ARG A 289 -24.32 -1.57 6.52
N PRO A 290 -25.60 -1.86 6.23
CA PRO A 290 -26.72 -1.22 6.91
C PRO A 290 -26.57 -1.39 8.43
N GLN A 291 -26.86 -0.33 9.18
CA GLN A 291 -26.74 -0.24 10.65
C GLN A 291 -27.46 -1.38 11.41
N GLN A 292 -28.36 -2.13 10.76
CA GLN A 292 -29.06 -3.28 11.35
C GLN A 292 -28.15 -4.52 11.56
N GLN A 293 -27.05 -4.69 10.81
CA GLN A 293 -26.06 -5.76 11.08
C GLN A 293 -25.03 -5.38 12.16
N GLN A 294 -25.03 -4.13 12.60
CA GLN A 294 -24.09 -3.58 13.59
C GLN A 294 -24.33 -4.12 15.02
N GLN A 295 -25.41 -4.89 15.22
CA GLN A 295 -25.74 -5.59 16.47
C GLN A 295 -24.98 -6.91 16.68
N ARG A 296 -24.33 -7.48 15.64
CA ARG A 296 -23.46 -8.66 15.80
C ARG A 296 -22.00 -8.24 15.96
N ARG A 297 -21.72 -7.49 17.03
CA ARG A 297 -20.35 -7.08 17.43
C ARG A 297 -19.69 -8.23 18.20
N GLY A 298 -19.33 -9.28 17.48
CA GLY A 298 -18.48 -10.36 17.99
C GLY A 298 -16.99 -10.03 17.83
N ILE A 299 -16.14 -10.98 18.22
CA ILE A 299 -14.71 -10.94 17.91
C ILE A 299 -14.53 -11.03 16.39
N ASN A 300 -13.68 -10.17 15.81
CA ASN A 300 -13.28 -10.31 14.41
C ASN A 300 -12.19 -11.38 14.31
N GLU A 301 -12.43 -12.40 13.48
CA GLU A 301 -11.53 -13.53 13.29
C GLU A 301 -10.54 -13.34 12.12
N ASN A 302 -10.63 -12.23 11.37
CA ASN A 302 -9.77 -12.00 10.20
C ASN A 302 -8.30 -12.14 10.56
N TYR A 303 -7.85 -11.53 11.66
CA TYR A 303 -6.46 -11.64 12.09
C TYR A 303 -6.06 -13.05 12.51
N ALA A 304 -6.94 -13.76 13.20
CA ALA A 304 -6.69 -15.17 13.53
C ALA A 304 -6.57 -16.01 12.25
N ARG A 305 -7.38 -15.73 11.24
CA ARG A 305 -7.29 -16.39 9.93
C ARG A 305 -5.99 -16.05 9.22
N GLU A 306 -5.58 -14.79 9.16
CA GLU A 306 -4.31 -14.39 8.54
C GLU A 306 -3.14 -15.09 9.23
N LEU A 307 -3.09 -15.12 10.57
CA LEU A 307 -2.09 -15.89 11.32
C LEU A 307 -2.15 -17.40 10.99
N MET A 308 -3.35 -17.95 10.80
CA MET A 308 -3.56 -19.34 10.39
C MET A 308 -3.21 -19.63 8.92
N GLU A 309 -3.15 -18.60 8.07
CA GLU A 309 -2.77 -18.69 6.66
C GLU A 309 -1.26 -18.41 6.46
N LEU A 310 -0.63 -17.71 7.41
CA LEU A 310 0.82 -17.47 7.52
C LEU A 310 1.68 -18.75 7.68
N HIS A 311 1.09 -19.95 7.52
CA HIS A 311 1.65 -21.28 7.80
C HIS A 311 2.74 -21.77 6.83
N THR A 312 3.54 -20.88 6.24
CA THR A 312 4.61 -21.26 5.30
C THR A 312 6.02 -20.92 5.77
N LEU A 313 6.17 -20.22 6.89
CA LEU A 313 7.47 -19.98 7.54
C LEU A 313 7.41 -20.55 8.96
N GLY A 314 8.22 -21.58 9.24
CA GLY A 314 8.29 -22.19 10.56
C GLY A 314 8.83 -21.21 11.60
N VAL A 315 8.49 -21.43 12.88
CA VAL A 315 8.92 -20.59 14.02
C VAL A 315 10.46 -20.55 14.16
N ASP A 316 11.15 -21.51 13.55
CA ASP A 316 12.61 -21.64 13.57
C ASP A 316 13.33 -20.96 12.39
N GLY A 317 12.61 -20.32 11.46
CA GLY A 317 13.20 -19.68 10.26
C GLY A 317 13.44 -20.66 9.11
#